data_AF-A0A1I6SWQ0-F1
#
_entry.id   AF-A0A1I6SWQ0-F1
#
_cell.length_a   1.000
_cell.length_b   1.000
_cell.length_c   1.000
_cell.angle_alpha   90.00
_cell.angle_beta   90.00
_cell.angle_gamma   90.00
#
_symmetry.space_group_name_H-M   'P 1'
#
loop_
_entity.id
_entity.type
_entity.pdbx_description
1 polymer ?
#
loop_
_entity_poly.entity_id
_entity_poly.type
_entity_poly.pdbx_seq_one_letter_code
_entity_poly.pdbx_strand_id
1 'polypeptide(L)'
;MIEYLRKTTIMREYFIIYIICCFLYSVYNWKILSHSEGWGIVYMVGLITIGFIGLGIDFIFRLIIKNKKTLNILGILIVLIFSIILYDELN
;
A
#
# COMPACT_ATOMS: atom_id res chain seq x y z
N MET A 1 17.11 -5.15 16.16
CA MET A 1 16.66 -4.71 14.82
C MET A 1 15.82 -5.78 14.11
N ILE A 2 16.28 -7.04 14.05
CA ILE A 2 15.59 -8.17 13.37
C ILE A 2 14.22 -8.50 14.01
N GLU A 3 14.10 -8.44 15.33
CA GLU A 3 12.84 -8.75 16.02
C GLU A 3 11.72 -7.72 15.75
N TYR A 4 12.10 -6.52 15.30
CA TYR A 4 11.20 -5.46 14.92
C TYR A 4 10.56 -5.69 13.54
N LEU A 5 11.34 -6.29 12.64
CA LEU A 5 10.90 -6.71 11.31
C LEU A 5 9.96 -7.93 11.36
N ARG A 6 10.01 -8.72 12.44
CA ARG A 6 9.19 -9.94 12.59
C ARG A 6 7.77 -9.66 13.09
N LYS A 7 7.52 -8.56 13.79
CA LYS A 7 6.14 -8.18 14.14
C LYS A 7 5.42 -7.79 12.86
N THR A 8 4.33 -8.44 12.50
CA THR A 8 3.44 -7.92 11.46
C THR A 8 2.49 -6.89 12.07
N THR A 9 2.16 -5.87 11.29
CA THR A 9 1.14 -4.86 11.61
C THR A 9 0.07 -5.00 10.55
N ILE A 10 -1.16 -4.67 10.93
CA ILE A 10 -2.31 -4.69 10.02
C ILE A 10 -2.01 -3.83 8.78
N MET A 11 -1.37 -2.67 8.99
CA MET A 11 -0.98 -1.75 7.92
C MET A 11 0.03 -2.38 6.95
N ARG A 12 1.02 -3.12 7.45
CA ARG A 12 1.99 -3.82 6.60
C ARG A 12 1.34 -4.91 5.74
N GLU A 13 0.49 -5.72 6.35
CA GLU A 13 -0.22 -6.79 5.62
C GLU A 13 -1.13 -6.19 4.54
N TYR A 14 -1.86 -5.12 4.87
CA TYR A 14 -2.70 -4.39 3.93
C TYR A 14 -1.91 -3.89 2.72
N PHE A 15 -0.80 -3.16 2.93
CA PHE A 15 -0.01 -2.62 1.82
C PHE A 15 0.69 -3.70 0.99
N ILE A 16 1.09 -4.83 1.60
CA ILE A 16 1.62 -5.97 0.84
C ILE A 16 0.54 -6.56 -0.07
N ILE A 17 -0.66 -6.82 0.46
CA ILE A 17 -1.79 -7.33 -0.33
C ILE A 17 -2.14 -6.36 -1.45
N TYR A 18 -2.21 -5.06 -1.14
CA TYR A 18 -2.46 -4.00 -2.11
C TYR A 18 -1.45 -4.00 -3.27
N ILE A 19 -0.13 -4.05 -2.99
CA ILE A 19 0.90 -4.10 -4.03
C ILE A 19 0.75 -5.37 -4.88
N ILE A 20 0.48 -6.52 -4.26
CA ILE A 20 0.25 -7.79 -4.97
C ILE A 20 -0.98 -7.67 -5.89
N CYS A 21 -2.07 -7.09 -5.41
CA CYS A 21 -3.27 -6.86 -6.21
C CYS A 21 -2.98 -5.93 -7.40
N CYS A 22 -2.29 -4.81 -7.19
CA CYS A 22 -1.88 -3.90 -8.27
C CYS A 22 -1.01 -4.62 -9.31
N PHE A 23 -0.06 -5.46 -8.85
CA PHE A 23 0.82 -6.22 -9.73
C PHE A 23 0.04 -7.26 -10.55
N LEU A 24 -0.81 -8.07 -9.90
CA LEU A 24 -1.62 -9.09 -10.58
C LEU A 24 -2.59 -8.45 -11.58
N TYR A 25 -3.24 -7.35 -11.20
CA TYR A 25 -4.11 -6.60 -12.11
C TYR A 25 -3.34 -6.07 -13.32
N SER A 26 -2.13 -5.53 -13.09
CA SER A 26 -1.27 -5.02 -14.16
C SER A 26 -0.89 -6.10 -15.17
N VAL A 27 -0.55 -7.29 -14.68
CA VAL A 27 -0.19 -8.44 -15.54
C VAL A 27 -1.42 -8.95 -16.29
N TYR A 28 -2.55 -9.13 -15.61
CA TYR A 28 -3.76 -9.67 -16.23
C TYR A 28 -4.34 -8.74 -17.32
N ASN A 29 -4.33 -7.43 -17.06
CA ASN A 29 -4.88 -6.42 -17.98
C ASN A 29 -3.81 -5.73 -18.82
N TRP A 30 -2.63 -6.33 -18.98
CA TRP A 30 -1.49 -5.69 -19.66
C TRP A 30 -1.84 -5.13 -21.04
N LYS A 31 -2.61 -5.87 -21.84
CA LYS A 31 -3.03 -5.43 -23.19
C LYS A 31 -3.90 -4.17 -23.18
N ILE A 32 -4.73 -4.00 -22.15
CA ILE A 32 -5.61 -2.85 -21.97
C ILE A 32 -4.81 -1.68 -21.40
N LEU A 33 -3.98 -1.93 -20.40
CA LEU A 33 -3.17 -0.92 -19.73
C LEU A 33 -2.07 -0.33 -20.62
N SER A 34 -1.52 -1.14 -21.53
CA SER A 34 -0.57 -0.73 -22.57
C SER A 34 -1.22 -0.07 -23.79
N HIS A 35 -2.56 -0.04 -23.85
CA HIS A 35 -3.27 0.62 -24.93
C HIS A 35 -3.19 2.15 -24.77
N SER A 36 -3.38 2.89 -25.88
CA SER A 36 -3.38 4.35 -25.89
C SER A 36 -2.20 4.98 -25.16
N GLU A 37 -0.99 4.79 -25.70
CA GLU A 37 0.30 5.30 -25.20
C GLU A 37 0.79 4.67 -23.87
N GLY A 38 0.01 3.79 -23.25
CA GLY A 38 0.44 3.06 -22.04
C GLY A 38 0.28 3.85 -20.74
N TRP A 39 -0.56 4.90 -20.73
CA TRP A 39 -0.87 5.66 -19.51
C TRP A 39 -1.41 4.80 -18.37
N GLY A 40 -2.12 3.71 -18.69
CA GLY A 40 -2.57 2.74 -17.69
C GLY A 40 -1.42 2.08 -16.94
N ILE A 41 -0.30 1.79 -17.61
CA ILE A 41 0.90 1.25 -16.96
C ILE A 41 1.51 2.30 -16.03
N VAL A 42 1.62 3.56 -16.48
CA VAL A 42 2.16 4.65 -15.67
C VAL A 42 1.34 4.83 -14.39
N TYR A 43 0.01 4.80 -14.51
CA TYR A 43 -0.89 4.86 -13.36
C TYR A 43 -0.68 3.69 -12.40
N MET A 44 -0.56 2.46 -12.90
CA MET A 44 -0.28 1.28 -12.08
C MET A 44 1.08 1.36 -11.36
N VAL A 45 2.11 1.88 -12.02
CA VAL A 45 3.41 2.14 -11.39
C VAL A 45 3.28 3.18 -10.29
N GLY A 46 2.48 4.23 -10.49
CA GLY A 46 2.12 5.19 -9.46
C GLY A 46 1.48 4.52 -8.24
N LEU A 47 0.43 3.72 -8.46
CA LEU A 47 -0.26 2.99 -7.40
C LEU A 47 0.67 2.06 -6.61
N ILE A 48 1.54 1.29 -7.29
CA ILE A 48 2.54 0.42 -6.65
C ILE A 48 3.52 1.25 -5.81
N THR A 49 3.97 2.39 -6.33
CA THR A 49 4.88 3.30 -5.61
C THR A 49 4.23 3.81 -4.32
N ILE A 50 2.96 4.17 -4.36
CA ILE A 50 2.22 4.58 -3.16
C ILE A 50 2.14 3.44 -2.14
N GLY A 51 1.95 2.19 -2.59
CA GLY A 51 2.00 1.02 -1.72
C GLY A 51 3.35 0.89 -0.98
N PHE A 52 4.46 1.10 -1.69
CA PHE A 52 5.80 1.11 -1.07
C PHE A 52 5.99 2.27 -0.10
N ILE A 53 5.47 3.45 -0.40
CA ILE A 53 5.47 4.60 0.53
C ILE A 53 4.71 4.23 1.80
N GLY A 54 3.54 3.58 1.69
CA GLY A 54 2.77 3.08 2.83
C GLY A 54 3.56 2.11 3.71
N LEU A 55 4.33 1.20 3.12
CA LEU A 55 5.25 0.32 3.85
C LEU A 55 6.38 1.09 4.55
N GLY A 56 6.91 2.13 3.91
CA GLY A 56 7.90 3.03 4.52
C GLY A 56 7.34 3.78 5.74
N ILE A 57 6.12 4.28 5.63
CA ILE A 57 5.42 4.96 6.73
C ILE A 57 5.17 3.99 7.90
N ASP A 58 4.74 2.74 7.62
CA ASP A 58 4.59 1.71 8.66
C ASP A 58 5.93 1.46 9.38
N PHE A 59 7.04 1.38 8.64
CA PHE A 59 8.37 1.22 9.22
C PHE A 59 8.76 2.39 10.13
N ILE A 60 8.52 3.64 9.70
CA ILE A 60 8.77 4.85 10.49
C ILE A 60 7.88 4.85 11.75
N PHE A 61 6.58 4.56 11.61
CA PHE A 61 5.68 4.55 12.76
C PHE A 61 6.05 3.50 13.78
N ARG A 62 6.50 2.34 13.33
CA ARG A 62 7.07 1.37 14.24
C ARG A 62 8.29 1.98 14.93
N LEU A 63 9.26 2.57 14.22
CA LEU A 63 10.46 3.12 14.88
C LEU A 63 10.13 4.15 15.98
N ILE A 64 9.11 4.98 15.76
CA ILE A 64 8.70 6.03 16.70
C ILE A 64 7.81 5.49 17.83
N ILE A 65 6.85 4.60 17.52
CA ILE A 65 5.79 4.17 18.44
C ILE A 65 6.12 2.80 19.02
N LYS A 66 6.56 2.79 20.28
CA LYS A 66 6.85 1.55 21.02
C LYS A 66 5.57 0.85 21.54
N ASN A 67 4.46 1.58 21.68
CA ASN A 67 3.19 1.04 22.18
C ASN A 67 2.40 0.34 21.05
N LYS A 68 2.26 -0.98 21.16
CA LYS A 68 1.53 -1.81 20.17
C LYS A 68 0.07 -1.37 19.95
N LYS A 69 -0.65 -0.96 21.00
CA LYS A 69 -2.07 -0.58 20.86
C LYS A 69 -2.21 0.68 20.02
N THR A 70 -1.39 1.70 20.32
CA THR A 70 -1.38 2.97 19.59
C THR A 70 -0.98 2.78 18.12
N LEU A 71 0.01 1.93 17.86
CA LEU A 71 0.46 1.61 16.50
C LEU A 71 -0.66 0.94 15.68
N ASN A 72 -1.40 -0.01 16.26
CA ASN A 72 -2.50 -0.66 15.55
C ASN A 72 -3.67 0.29 15.29
N ILE A 73 -4.03 1.16 16.23
CA ILE A 73 -5.11 2.13 16.05
C ILE A 73 -4.76 3.10 14.91
N LEU A 74 -3.54 3.64 14.90
CA LEU A 74 -3.08 4.51 13.82
C LEU A 74 -3.03 3.77 12.47
N GLY A 75 -2.56 2.52 12.47
CA GLY A 75 -2.53 1.69 11.27
C GLY A 75 -3.92 1.51 10.65
N ILE A 76 -4.94 1.22 11.47
CA ILE A 76 -6.33 1.10 11.00
C ILE A 76 -6.83 2.43 10.41
N LEU A 77 -6.53 3.54 11.08
CA LEU A 77 -6.98 4.88 10.66
C LEU A 77 -6.36 5.28 9.31
N ILE A 78 -5.06 4.99 9.12
CA ILE A 78 -4.36 5.23 7.85
C ILE A 78 -4.93 4.36 6.74
N VAL A 79 -5.16 3.07 7.01
CA VAL A 79 -5.75 2.14 6.02
C VAL A 79 -7.13 2.63 5.57
N LEU A 80 -7.96 3.13 6.50
CA LEU A 80 -9.27 3.71 6.18
C LEU A 80 -9.16 4.95 5.30
N ILE A 81 -8.32 5.92 5.69
CA ILE A 81 -8.09 7.13 4.88
C ILE A 81 -7.61 6.75 3.48
N PHE A 82 -6.65 5.84 3.41
CA PHE A 82 -6.08 5.38 2.14
C PHE A 82 -7.12 4.69 1.26
N SER A 83 -8.00 3.88 1.86
CA SER A 83 -9.10 3.22 1.13
C SER A 83 -10.10 4.22 0.57
N ILE A 84 -10.42 5.28 1.32
CA ILE A 84 -11.32 6.35 0.87
C ILE A 84 -10.71 7.13 -0.30
N ILE A 85 -9.43 7.51 -0.19
CA ILE A 85 -8.72 8.22 -1.27
C ILE A 85 -8.67 7.35 -2.54
N LEU A 86 -8.34 6.07 -2.39
CA LEU A 86 -8.29 5.15 -3.52
C LEU A 86 -9.67 4.98 -4.18
N TYR A 87 -10.74 4.95 -3.38
CA TYR A 87 -12.10 4.86 -3.90
C TYR A 87 -12.50 6.12 -4.69
N ASP A 88 -12.12 7.30 -4.21
CA ASP A 88 -12.37 8.57 -4.92
C ASP A 88 -11.58 8.66 -6.23
N GLU A 89 -10.34 8.20 -6.24
CA GLU A 89 -9.49 8.18 -7.45
C GLU A 89 -9.98 7.19 -8.52
N LEU A 90 -10.72 6.14 -8.12
CA LEU A 90 -11.19 5.08 -9.01
C LEU A 90 -12.61 5.32 -9.58
N ASN A 91 -13.34 6.32 -9.08
CA ASN A 91 -14.75 6.57 -9.38
C ASN A 91 -14.93 7.85 -10.21
#